data_AF-A0A3S1EZG4-F1
#
_entry.id   AF-A0A3S1EZG4-F1
#
_cell.length_a   1.000
_cell.length_b   1.000
_cell.length_c   1.000
_cell.angle_alpha   90.00
_cell.angle_beta   90.00
_cell.angle_gamma   90.00
#
_symmetry.space_group_name_H-M   'P 1'
#
loop_
_entity.id
_entity.type
_entity.pdbx_description
1 polymer ?
#
loop_
_entity_poly.entity_id
_entity_poly.type
_entity_poly.pdbx_seq_one_letter_code
_entity_poly.pdbx_strand_id
1 'polypeptide(L)'
;GQMRHGPRGASEFAETVDRLVGFAETTHAILGTLIEAVHDAYLGDPLVRTFILRENPAAAKVIAERFLSARRRGLWHPLRNSIDDDLTAMIAEAEALGVAA
;
A
#
# COMPACT_ATOMS: atom_id res chain seq x y z
N GLY A 1 -3.11 15.77 10.17
CA GLY A 1 -2.28 14.68 9.61
C GLY A 1 -3.06 13.40 9.71
N GLN A 2 -3.01 12.55 8.68
CA GLN A 2 -3.99 11.45 8.51
C GLN A 2 -4.03 10.46 9.66
N MET A 3 -2.89 10.22 10.31
CA MET A 3 -2.79 9.34 11.46
C MET A 3 -3.57 9.81 12.71
N ARG A 4 -4.16 11.02 12.69
CA ARG A 4 -5.02 11.56 13.76
C ARG A 4 -6.50 11.24 13.57
N HIS A 5 -6.86 10.53 12.50
CA HIS A 5 -8.27 10.25 12.12
C HIS A 5 -8.62 8.75 12.16
N GLY A 6 -7.85 7.92 12.86
CA GLY A 6 -8.15 6.52 13.10
C GLY A 6 -8.44 5.72 11.82
N PRO A 7 -9.53 4.94 11.74
CA PRO A 7 -9.85 4.12 10.57
C PRO A 7 -10.05 4.93 9.28
N ARG A 8 -10.64 6.13 9.38
CA ARG A 8 -10.79 7.04 8.23
C ARG A 8 -9.41 7.46 7.71
N GLY A 9 -8.49 7.79 8.61
CA GLY A 9 -7.12 8.12 8.25
C GLY A 9 -6.48 7.03 7.41
N ALA A 10 -6.58 5.76 7.84
CA ALA A 10 -6.08 4.60 7.12
C ALA A 10 -6.76 4.41 5.74
N SER A 11 -8.06 4.65 5.63
CA SER A 11 -8.77 4.61 4.34
C SER A 11 -8.24 5.65 3.35
N GLU A 12 -7.86 6.86 3.80
CA GLU A 12 -7.32 7.91 2.93
C GLU A 12 -5.93 7.54 2.37
N PHE A 13 -5.13 6.74 3.09
CA PHE A 13 -3.90 6.13 2.54
C PHE A 13 -4.21 5.19 1.37
N ALA A 14 -5.19 4.28 1.55
CA ALA A 14 -5.58 3.34 0.50
C ALA A 14 -6.15 4.06 -0.73
N GLU A 15 -6.98 5.08 -0.52
CA GLU A 15 -7.55 5.88 -1.59
C GLU A 15 -6.48 6.64 -2.39
N THR A 16 -5.41 7.07 -1.73
CA THR A 16 -4.27 7.74 -2.37
C THR A 16 -3.51 6.76 -3.28
N VAL A 17 -3.18 5.57 -2.76
CA VAL A 17 -2.48 4.52 -3.52
C VAL A 17 -3.33 4.04 -4.70
N ASP A 18 -4.63 3.84 -4.49
CA ASP A 18 -5.54 3.38 -5.53
C ASP A 18 -5.60 4.36 -6.72
N ARG A 19 -5.72 5.66 -6.44
CA ARG A 19 -5.70 6.72 -7.46
C ARG A 19 -4.37 6.79 -8.18
N LEU A 20 -3.25 6.74 -7.45
CA LEU A 20 -1.91 6.80 -8.05
C LEU A 20 -1.72 5.64 -9.04
N VAL A 21 -1.99 4.41 -8.58
CA VAL A 21 -1.82 3.21 -9.41
C VAL A 21 -2.83 3.21 -10.55
N GLY A 22 -4.09 3.59 -10.32
CA GLY A 22 -5.13 3.63 -11.36
C GLY A 22 -4.81 4.65 -12.46
N PHE A 23 -4.23 5.79 -12.09
CA PHE A 23 -3.75 6.77 -13.05
C PHE A 23 -2.53 6.27 -13.83
N ALA A 24 -1.59 5.59 -13.18
CA ALA A 24 -0.46 4.96 -13.84
C ALA A 24 -0.91 3.87 -14.85
N GLU A 25 -1.89 3.05 -14.46
CA GLU A 25 -2.48 1.97 -15.27
C GLU A 25 -3.16 2.47 -16.56
N THR A 26 -3.63 3.72 -16.56
CA THR A 26 -4.40 4.29 -17.69
C THR A 26 -3.56 5.22 -18.56
N THR A 27 -2.60 5.94 -17.99
CA THR A 27 -1.87 7.00 -18.70
C THR A 27 -0.43 6.65 -19.06
N HIS A 28 0.20 5.72 -18.34
CA HIS A 28 1.64 5.44 -18.43
C HIS A 28 2.53 6.68 -18.21
N ALA A 29 1.99 7.79 -17.67
CA ALA A 29 2.71 9.05 -17.45
C ALA A 29 3.35 9.14 -16.06
N ILE A 30 3.07 8.16 -15.19
CA ILE A 30 3.60 8.10 -13.83
C ILE A 30 4.92 7.34 -13.84
N LEU A 31 5.97 7.98 -13.32
CA LEU A 31 7.26 7.35 -13.12
C LEU A 31 7.17 6.33 -11.97
N GLY A 32 7.76 5.15 -12.16
CA GLY A 32 7.84 4.13 -11.10
C GLY A 32 8.50 4.62 -9.81
N THR A 33 9.34 5.66 -9.88
CA THR A 33 9.95 6.31 -8.70
C THR A 33 8.93 6.99 -7.79
N LEU A 34 7.79 7.46 -8.32
CA LEU A 34 6.72 8.01 -7.50
C LEU A 34 5.98 6.90 -6.74
N ILE A 35 5.80 5.74 -7.38
CA ILE A 35 5.21 4.55 -6.74
C ILE A 35 6.13 4.05 -5.62
N GLU A 36 7.45 3.98 -5.87
CA GLU A 36 8.46 3.67 -4.85
C GLU A 36 8.39 4.63 -3.66
N ALA A 37 8.34 5.94 -3.90
CA ALA A 37 8.31 6.92 -2.82
C ALA A 37 7.06 6.78 -1.93
N VAL A 38 5.90 6.48 -2.52
CA VAL A 38 4.66 6.25 -1.77
C VAL A 38 4.71 4.92 -1.02
N HIS A 39 5.26 3.86 -1.64
CA HIS A 39 5.52 2.60 -0.95
C HIS A 39 6.39 2.80 0.30
N ASP A 40 7.54 3.46 0.15
CA ASP A 40 8.47 3.70 1.25
C ASP A 40 7.84 4.53 2.37
N ALA A 41 7.06 5.56 2.03
CA ALA A 41 6.39 6.38 3.01
C ALA A 41 5.28 5.64 3.79
N TYR A 42 4.60 4.67 3.17
CA TYR A 42 3.42 4.03 3.75
C TYR A 42 3.70 2.66 4.36
N LEU A 43 4.46 1.83 3.67
CA LEU A 43 4.79 0.47 4.09
C LEU A 43 6.26 0.33 4.53
N GLY A 44 7.15 1.15 3.99
CA GLY A 44 8.56 1.21 4.41
C GLY A 44 8.77 1.86 5.77
N ASP A 45 7.91 2.81 6.17
CA ASP A 45 7.89 3.38 7.52
C ASP A 45 7.09 2.47 8.48
N PRO A 46 7.74 1.86 9.49
CA PRO A 46 7.07 0.97 10.42
C PRO A 46 5.93 1.63 11.20
N LEU A 47 6.01 2.94 11.47
CA LEU A 47 4.99 3.67 12.22
C LEU A 47 3.71 3.82 11.39
N VAL A 48 3.85 4.16 10.11
CA VAL A 48 2.72 4.29 9.19
C VAL A 48 2.12 2.92 8.90
N ARG A 49 2.95 1.91 8.61
CA ARG A 49 2.50 0.54 8.40
C ARG A 49 1.68 0.01 9.58
N THR A 50 2.21 0.14 10.80
CA THR A 50 1.53 -0.29 12.03
C THR A 50 0.22 0.44 12.24
N PHE A 51 0.18 1.76 11.96
CA PHE A 51 -1.03 2.55 12.05
C PHE A 51 -2.11 2.04 11.10
N ILE A 52 -1.78 1.82 9.81
CA ILE A 52 -2.75 1.36 8.82
C ILE A 52 -3.29 -0.03 9.20
N LEU A 53 -2.42 -0.98 9.57
CA LEU A 53 -2.82 -2.32 10.01
C LEU A 53 -3.76 -2.28 11.21
N ARG A 54 -3.43 -1.48 12.23
CA ARG A 54 -4.23 -1.38 13.46
C ARG A 54 -5.59 -0.74 13.20
N GLU A 55 -5.62 0.36 12.46
CA GLU A 55 -6.82 1.18 12.31
C GLU A 55 -7.77 0.65 11.23
N ASN A 56 -7.23 0.08 10.16
CA ASN A 56 -8.03 -0.47 9.08
C ASN A 56 -7.25 -1.57 8.32
N PRO A 57 -7.31 -2.83 8.79
CA PRO A 57 -6.69 -3.97 8.10
C PRO A 57 -7.12 -4.10 6.65
N ALA A 58 -8.39 -3.80 6.33
CA ALA A 58 -8.88 -3.84 4.95
C ALA A 58 -8.18 -2.81 4.04
N ALA A 59 -7.91 -1.60 4.55
CA ALA A 59 -7.12 -0.59 3.83
C ALA A 59 -5.67 -1.05 3.63
N ALA A 60 -5.06 -1.66 4.65
CA ALA A 60 -3.71 -2.25 4.55
C ALA A 60 -3.63 -3.29 3.42
N LYS A 61 -4.60 -4.21 3.36
CA LYS A 61 -4.71 -5.21 2.29
C LYS A 61 -4.81 -4.54 0.91
N VAL A 62 -5.73 -3.59 0.74
CA VAL A 62 -5.93 -2.88 -0.53
C VAL A 62 -4.65 -2.19 -0.99
N ILE A 63 -3.93 -1.51 -0.09
CA ILE A 63 -2.65 -0.85 -0.42
C ILE A 63 -1.65 -1.86 -0.98
N ALA A 64 -1.45 -2.98 -0.29
CA ALA A 64 -0.51 -4.01 -0.72
C ALA A 64 -0.90 -4.64 -2.06
N GLU A 65 -2.19 -4.91 -2.27
CA GLU A 65 -2.72 -5.44 -3.54
C GLU A 65 -2.50 -4.48 -4.72
N ARG A 66 -2.66 -3.16 -4.51
CA ARG A 66 -2.42 -2.16 -5.56
C ARG A 66 -0.94 -2.05 -5.91
N PHE A 67 -0.03 -2.13 -4.95
CA PHE A 67 1.41 -2.21 -5.24
C PHE A 67 1.77 -3.48 -6.01
N LEU A 68 1.21 -4.63 -5.65
CA LEU A 68 1.38 -5.87 -6.44
C LEU A 68 0.77 -5.75 -7.85
N SER A 69 -0.34 -5.02 -8.03
CA SER A 69 -0.88 -4.71 -9.36
C SER A 69 0.11 -3.91 -10.20
N ALA A 70 0.70 -2.84 -9.62
CA ALA A 70 1.71 -2.03 -10.28
C ALA A 70 2.94 -2.85 -10.68
N ARG A 71 3.41 -3.76 -9.81
CA ARG A 71 4.49 -4.72 -10.10
C ARG A 71 4.14 -5.63 -11.28
N ARG A 72 3.01 -6.34 -11.21
CA ARG A 72 2.57 -7.28 -12.26
C ARG A 72 2.38 -6.63 -13.62
N ARG A 73 2.01 -5.35 -13.64
CA ARG A 73 1.81 -4.57 -14.87
C ARG A 73 3.08 -3.88 -15.40
N GLY A 74 4.22 -4.05 -14.73
CA GLY A 74 5.48 -3.41 -15.12
C GLY A 74 5.49 -1.89 -14.91
N LEU A 75 4.59 -1.35 -14.08
CA LEU A 75 4.52 0.08 -13.77
C LEU A 75 5.55 0.49 -12.72
N TRP A 76 6.03 -0.48 -11.93
CA TRP A 76 6.99 -0.25 -10.87
C TRP A 76 7.98 -1.42 -10.75
N HIS A 77 9.28 -1.08 -10.67
CA HIS A 77 10.40 -2.02 -10.60
C HIS A 77 11.31 -1.67 -9.41
N PRO A 78 10.95 -2.05 -8.18
CA PRO A 78 11.79 -1.90 -7.01
C PRO A 78 13.12 -2.63 -7.16
N LEU A 79 14.15 -2.08 -6.52
CA LEU A 79 15.50 -2.66 -6.49
C LEU A 79 15.63 -3.77 -5.41
N ARG A 80 14.68 -3.84 -4.48
CA ARG A 80 14.67 -4.82 -3.39
C ARG A 80 13.95 -6.08 -3.82
N ASN A 81 14.63 -7.22 -3.72
CA ASN A 81 14.06 -8.52 -4.09
C ASN A 81 12.97 -9.01 -3.13
N SER A 82 12.91 -8.49 -1.90
CA SER A 82 11.93 -8.90 -0.89
C SER A 82 10.55 -8.28 -1.08
N ILE A 83 10.37 -7.29 -1.96
CA ILE A 83 9.12 -6.51 -2.00
C ILE A 83 7.89 -7.36 -2.26
N ASP A 84 7.97 -8.33 -3.16
CA ASP A 84 6.81 -9.17 -3.44
C ASP A 84 6.44 -10.03 -2.23
N ASP A 85 7.45 -10.59 -1.53
CA ASP A 85 7.25 -11.36 -0.29
C ASP A 85 6.71 -10.47 0.85
N ASP A 86 7.24 -9.25 1.00
CA ASP A 86 6.83 -8.27 2.00
C ASP A 86 5.38 -7.85 1.79
N LEU A 87 4.98 -7.61 0.54
CA LEU A 87 3.59 -7.26 0.17
C LEU A 87 2.63 -8.45 0.38
N THR A 88 3.05 -9.67 0.05
CA THR A 88 2.24 -10.87 0.33
C THR A 88 2.09 -11.11 1.84
N ALA A 89 3.15 -10.93 2.63
CA ALA A 89 3.10 -11.03 4.08
C ALA A 89 2.16 -9.97 4.69
N MET A 90 2.19 -8.74 4.17
CA MET A 90 1.29 -7.66 4.59
C MET A 90 -0.18 -8.01 4.35
N ILE A 91 -0.51 -8.64 3.21
CA ILE A 91 -1.88 -9.09 2.90
C ILE A 91 -2.31 -10.16 3.91
N ALA A 92 -1.46 -11.16 4.16
CA ALA A 92 -1.77 -12.24 5.10
C ALA A 92 -1.98 -11.71 6.54
N GLU A 93 -1.14 -10.77 6.98
CA GLU A 93 -1.29 -10.11 8.28
C GLU A 93 -2.59 -9.31 8.38
N ALA A 94 -2.92 -8.54 7.35
CA ALA A 94 -4.16 -7.78 7.28
C ALA A 94 -5.41 -8.67 7.32
N GLU A 95 -5.38 -9.82 6.64
CA GLU A 95 -6.47 -10.80 6.68
C GLU A 95 -6.61 -11.43 8.08
N ALA A 96 -5.51 -11.81 8.70
CA ALA A 96 -5.52 -12.37 10.06
C ALA A 96 -6.12 -11.38 11.09
N LEU A 97 -5.77 -10.09 10.98
CA LEU A 97 -6.31 -9.03 11.83
C LEU A 97 -7.79 -8.75 11.53
N GLY A 98 -8.21 -8.80 10.27
CA GLY A 98 -9.59 -8.58 9.86
C GLY A 98 -10.56 -9.68 10.29
N VAL A 99 -10.08 -10.91 10.48
CA VAL A 99 -10.88 -12.03 11.02
C VAL A 99 -11.02 -11.95 12.55
N ALA A 100 -10.08 -11.29 13.22
CA ALA A 100 -10.03 -11.18 14.68
C ALA A 100 -10.84 -9.98 15.25
N ALA A 101 -11.32 -9.08 14.39
CA ALA A 101 -12.07 -7.85 14.73
C ALA A 101 -13.58 -8.06 14.63
#